data_AF-A0A964MCB7-F1
#
_entry.id   AF-A0A964MCB7-F1
#
_cell.length_a   1.000
_cell.length_b   1.000
_cell.length_c   1.000
_cell.angle_alpha   90.00
_cell.angle_beta   90.00
_cell.angle_gamma   90.00
#
_symmetry.space_group_name_H-M   'P 1'
#
loop_
_entity.id
_entity.type
_entity.pdbx_description
1 polymer ?
#
loop_
_entity_poly.entity_id
_entity_poly.type
_entity_poly.pdbx_seq_one_letter_code
_entity_poly.pdbx_strand_id
1 'polypeptide(L)' 'MNAGKHALGLDAAGLSAGVYFVRLTVNDFAATTRLTVLR' A
#
# COMPACT_ATOMS: atom_id res chain seq x y z
N MET A 1 -20.04 7.34 -9.66
CA MET A 1 -18.71 6.78 -9.36
C MET A 1 -18.90 5.55 -8.48
N ASN A 2 -18.87 4.34 -9.04
CA ASN A 2 -18.78 3.14 -8.22
C ASN A 2 -17.32 3.01 -7.80
N ALA A 3 -17.03 3.12 -6.50
CA ALA A 3 -15.74 2.71 -5.97
C ALA A 3 -15.61 1.21 -6.25
N GLY A 4 -14.90 0.85 -7.33
CA GLY A 4 -14.59 -0.53 -7.63
C GLY A 4 -13.90 -1.16 -6.42
N LYS A 5 -14.11 -2.45 -6.17
CA LYS A 5 -13.32 -3.15 -5.16
C LYS A 5 -11.90 -3.29 -5.71
N HIS A 6 -11.01 -2.40 -5.27
CA HIS A 6 -9.59 -2.45 -5.63
C HIS A 6 -8.85 -3.36 -4.65
N ALA A 7 -8.18 -4.39 -5.15
CA ALA A 7 -7.24 -5.18 -4.37
C ALA A 7 -5.85 -4.57 -4.52
N LEU A 8 -5.18 -4.30 -3.39
CA LEU A 8 -3.82 -3.78 -3.36
C LEU A 8 -2.84 -4.92 -3.09
N GLY A 9 -1.92 -5.16 -4.01
CA GLY A 9 -0.76 -6.02 -3.80
C GLY A 9 0.46 -5.18 -3.47
N LEU A 10 1.12 -5.47 -2.34
CA LEU A 10 2.37 -4.83 -1.95
C LEU A 10 3.48 -5.87 -2.01
N ASP A 11 4.52 -5.62 -2.81
CA ASP A 11 5.76 -6.40 -2.82
C ASP A 11 6.80 -5.68 -1.97
N ALA A 12 7.36 -6.38 -0.98
CA ALA A 12 8.37 -5.86 -0.07
C ALA A 12 9.78 -6.39 -0.37
N ALA A 13 9.98 -7.08 -1.51
CA ALA A 13 11.27 -7.61 -1.91
C ALA A 13 12.35 -6.52 -1.92
N GLY A 14 13.47 -6.77 -1.26
CA GLY A 14 14.60 -5.85 -1.18
C GLY A 14 14.50 -4.78 -0.09
N LEU A 15 13.33 -4.59 0.55
CA LEU A 15 13.23 -3.68 1.69
C LEU A 15 13.95 -4.24 2.93
N SER A 16 14.62 -3.37 3.68
CA SER A 16 15.14 -3.69 5.01
C SER A 16 13.99 -3.92 5.99
N ALA A 17 14.27 -4.61 7.11
CA ALA A 17 13.30 -4.69 8.19
C ALA A 17 12.95 -3.29 8.70
N GLY A 18 11.66 -3.03 8.94
CA GLY A 18 11.18 -1.71 9.31
C GLY A 18 9.69 -1.48 9.07
N VAL A 19 9.23 -0.28 9.43
CA VAL A 19 7.84 0.16 9.19
C VAL A 19 7.84 1.15 8.03
N TYR A 20 6.99 0.86 7.05
CA TYR A 20 6.81 1.67 5.85
C TYR A 20 5.36 2.14 5.76
N PHE A 21 5.16 3.35 5.25
CA PHE A 21 3.85 3.90 4.95
C PHE A 21 3.71 4.02 3.44
N VAL A 22 2.71 3.35 2.87
CA VAL A 22 2.43 3.37 1.44
C VAL A 22 1.17 4.19 1.21
N ARG A 23 1.24 5.16 0.28
CA ARG A 23 0.11 5.98 -0.14
C ARG A 23 -0.15 5.74 -1.63
N LEU A 24 -1.36 5.29 -1.96
CA LEU A 24 -1.86 5.20 -3.32
C LEU A 24 -2.88 6.31 -3.55
N THR A 25 -2.72 7.05 -4.64
CA THR A 25 -3.66 8.07 -5.10
C THR A 25 -4.07 7.74 -6.53
N VAL A 26 -5.37 7.58 -6.80
CA VAL A 26 -5.94 7.32 -8.13
C VAL A 26 -7.16 8.23 -8.31
N ASN A 27 -7.01 9.34 -9.05
CA ASN A 27 -8.01 10.39 -9.14
C ASN A 27 -8.49 10.82 -7.73
N ASP A 28 -9.78 10.69 -7.44
CA ASP A 28 -10.39 11.04 -6.15
C ASP A 28 -10.26 9.95 -5.07
N PHE A 29 -9.65 8.81 -5.40
CA PHE A 29 -9.39 7.74 -4.45
C PHE A 29 -8.02 7.88 -3.81
N ALA A 30 -7.98 7.86 -2.47
CA ALA A 30 -6.74 7.79 -1.71
C ALA A 30 -6.81 6.62 -0.72
N ALA A 31 -5.75 5.82 -0.67
CA ALA A 31 -5.57 4.75 0.30
C ALA A 31 -4.19 4.82 0.92
N THR A 32 -4.13 4.71 2.24
CA THR A 32 -2.87 4.64 3.00
C THR A 32 -2.82 3.30 3.71
N THR A 33 -1.71 2.58 3.57
CA THR A 33 -1.48 1.29 4.23
C THR A 33 -0.15 1.30 4.95
N ARG A 34 -0.14 0.76 6.17
CA ARG A 34 1.09 0.50 6.92
C ARG A 34 1.61 -0.88 6.55
N LEU A 35 2.85 -0.94 6.10
CA LEU A 35 3.58 -2.18 5.82
C LEU A 35 4.63 -2.38 6.91
N THR A 36 4.66 -3.55 7.53
CA THR A 36 5.71 -3.94 8.48
C THR A 36 6.52 -5.05 7.85
N VAL A 37 7.81 -4.78 7.60
CA VAL A 37 8.75 -5.76 7.06
C VAL A 37 9.50 -6.38 8.24
N LEU A 38 9.28 -7.66 8.46
CA LEU A 38 10.00 -8.48 9.43
C LEU A 38 10.95 -9.41 8.66
N ARG A 39 12.15 -9.66 9.18
CA ARG A 39 13.09 -10.65 8.66
C ARG A 39 13.41 -11.69 9.72
#